data_AF-A0A7J2ZDD3-F1
#
_entry.id   AF-A0A7J2ZDD3-F1
#
_cell.length_a   1.000
_cell.length_b   1.000
_cell.length_c   1.000
_cell.angle_alpha   90.00
_cell.angle_beta   90.00
_cell.angle_gamma   90.00
#
_symmetry.space_group_name_H-M   'P 1'
#
loop_
_entity.id
_entity.type
_entity.pdbx_description
1 polymer ?
#
loop_
_entity_poly.entity_id
_entity_poly.type
_entity_poly.pdbx_seq_one_letter_code
_entity_poly.pdbx_strand_id
1 'polypeptide(L)'
;MEKSNNLEIYINEALTEAAQKWSKIIPSLKGKHAKHHLAILTLLMVYGDKSTWDLAKLYLEKVEPQKVKNKTKEAFFHARMVENSTIYKRLKFLEEKGYVTKIGKVYHTTVKAWFLVMLVNPKIVEILPMERFNTALEELQFNKSTEEFASNLIAESEPAKEEIIKTFQNLVKEPVAAKTFSDFYRNLFWAWKINLDEIKAEQLLELMFTQIKRLGEKIKSKNGVTVKLP
;
A
#
# COMPACT_ATOMS: atom_id res chain seq x y z
N MET A 1 2.99 15.03 -20.60
CA MET A 1 1.52 15.10 -20.40
C MET A 1 0.81 13.75 -20.53
N GLU A 2 1.49 12.65 -20.89
CA GLU A 2 0.85 11.32 -21.04
C GLU A 2 0.68 10.51 -19.73
N LYS A 3 1.42 10.85 -18.65
CA LYS A 3 1.39 10.09 -17.38
C LYS A 3 0.07 10.18 -16.58
N SER A 4 -0.85 11.08 -16.95
CA SER A 4 -2.12 11.31 -16.22
C SER A 4 -3.28 10.41 -16.67
N ASN A 5 -3.20 9.72 -17.81
CA ASN A 5 -4.35 9.01 -18.39
C ASN A 5 -4.47 7.53 -17.99
N ASN A 6 -3.50 6.98 -17.25
CA ASN A 6 -3.49 5.55 -16.90
C ASN A 6 -4.00 5.24 -15.48
N LEU A 7 -4.32 6.24 -14.64
CA LEU A 7 -4.70 6.00 -13.25
C LEU A 7 -5.97 5.15 -13.11
N GLU A 8 -6.98 5.44 -13.91
CA GLU A 8 -8.21 4.66 -13.96
C GLU A 8 -7.93 3.22 -14.42
N ILE A 9 -7.01 3.04 -15.37
CA ILE A 9 -6.57 1.73 -15.85
C ILE A 9 -5.88 0.97 -14.71
N TYR A 10 -4.90 1.55 -14.00
CA TYR A 10 -4.25 0.89 -12.88
C TYR A 10 -5.22 0.57 -11.74
N ILE A 11 -6.14 1.48 -11.40
CA ILE A 11 -7.17 1.20 -10.38
C ILE A 11 -8.08 0.05 -10.85
N ASN A 12 -8.54 0.05 -12.11
CA ASN A 12 -9.42 -0.98 -12.63
C ASN A 12 -8.70 -2.33 -12.82
N GLU A 13 -7.43 -2.35 -13.24
CA GLU A 13 -6.61 -3.56 -13.33
C GLU A 13 -6.40 -4.19 -11.95
N ALA A 14 -6.05 -3.37 -10.94
CA ALA A 14 -5.96 -3.80 -9.54
C ALA A 14 -7.22 -4.53 -9.08
N LEU A 15 -8.37 -4.05 -9.53
CA LEU A 15 -9.68 -4.56 -9.13
C LEU A 15 -10.13 -5.76 -9.94
N THR A 16 -9.66 -5.90 -11.17
CA THR A 16 -9.95 -7.04 -12.04
C THR A 16 -9.13 -8.25 -11.57
N GLU A 17 -7.87 -8.05 -11.17
CA GLU A 17 -7.04 -9.07 -10.54
C GLU A 17 -7.54 -9.39 -9.11
N ALA A 18 -8.13 -8.39 -8.42
CA ALA A 18 -8.77 -8.59 -7.11
C ALA A 18 -10.06 -9.41 -7.10
N ALA A 19 -10.54 -9.85 -8.26
CA ALA A 19 -11.50 -10.96 -8.34
C ALA A 19 -10.94 -12.25 -7.69
N GLN A 20 -9.61 -12.36 -7.51
CA GLN A 20 -8.99 -13.27 -6.57
C GLN A 20 -9.13 -12.77 -5.13
N LYS A 21 -10.16 -13.24 -4.41
CA LYS A 21 -10.30 -13.44 -2.93
C LYS A 21 -9.45 -12.59 -1.94
N TRP A 22 -8.99 -11.37 -2.23
CA TRP A 22 -8.20 -10.55 -1.29
C TRP A 22 -8.96 -10.26 0.00
N SER A 23 -10.29 -10.22 -0.06
CA SER A 23 -11.17 -10.12 1.12
C SER A 23 -10.94 -11.20 2.19
N LYS A 24 -10.24 -12.31 1.87
CA LYS A 24 -9.83 -13.33 2.85
C LYS A 24 -8.58 -12.96 3.66
N ILE A 25 -7.73 -12.11 3.12
CA ILE A 25 -6.44 -11.69 3.71
C ILE A 25 -6.52 -10.22 4.18
N ILE A 26 -7.35 -9.44 3.50
CA ILE A 26 -7.47 -8.00 3.64
C ILE A 26 -8.96 -7.66 3.69
N PRO A 27 -9.60 -7.79 4.86
CA PRO A 27 -11.04 -7.53 5.03
C PRO A 27 -11.47 -6.14 4.57
N SER A 28 -10.60 -5.13 4.66
CA SER A 28 -10.79 -3.78 4.13
C SER A 28 -11.01 -3.71 2.61
N LEU A 29 -10.68 -4.78 1.89
CA LEU A 29 -10.98 -4.97 0.46
C LEU A 29 -12.20 -5.87 0.21
N LYS A 30 -13.09 -6.04 1.20
CA LYS A 30 -14.33 -6.81 1.02
C LYS A 30 -15.43 -5.98 0.36
N GLY A 31 -16.02 -6.54 -0.69
CA GLY A 31 -17.25 -6.03 -1.31
C GLY A 31 -17.06 -4.76 -2.13
N LYS A 32 -18.15 -4.00 -2.32
CA LYS A 32 -18.21 -2.86 -3.26
C LYS A 32 -17.33 -1.67 -2.86
N HIS A 33 -16.85 -1.64 -1.61
CA HIS A 33 -16.03 -0.53 -1.09
C HIS A 33 -14.54 -0.65 -1.41
N ALA A 34 -14.06 -1.84 -1.77
CA ALA A 34 -12.65 -2.11 -2.08
C ALA A 34 -12.10 -1.18 -3.17
N LYS A 35 -12.86 -1.00 -4.26
CA LYS A 35 -12.55 -0.07 -5.36
C LYS A 35 -12.28 1.34 -4.86
N HIS A 36 -13.12 1.82 -3.97
CA HIS A 36 -13.04 3.17 -3.47
C HIS A 36 -11.88 3.36 -2.49
N HIS A 37 -11.58 2.35 -1.67
CA HIS A 37 -10.43 2.37 -0.76
C HIS A 37 -9.12 2.40 -1.53
N LEU A 38 -8.93 1.50 -2.49
CA LEU A 38 -7.73 1.48 -3.33
C LEU A 38 -7.58 2.79 -4.11
N ALA A 39 -8.66 3.28 -4.71
CA ALA A 39 -8.62 4.57 -5.42
C ALA A 39 -8.19 5.72 -4.51
N ILE A 40 -8.73 5.82 -3.29
CA ILE A 40 -8.34 6.85 -2.31
C ILE A 40 -6.86 6.75 -1.96
N LEU A 41 -6.37 5.54 -1.65
CA LEU A 41 -4.97 5.33 -1.30
C LEU A 41 -4.04 5.69 -2.48
N THR A 42 -4.35 5.23 -3.69
CA THR A 42 -3.57 5.57 -4.88
C THR A 42 -3.55 7.08 -5.12
N LEU A 43 -4.68 7.77 -4.95
CA LEU A 43 -4.74 9.22 -5.13
C LEU A 43 -3.82 9.96 -4.13
N LEU A 44 -3.84 9.56 -2.86
CA LEU A 44 -2.96 10.15 -1.84
C LEU A 44 -1.47 9.89 -2.12
N MET A 45 -1.13 8.69 -2.61
CA MET A 45 0.25 8.35 -2.97
C MET A 45 0.75 9.19 -4.16
N VAL A 46 -0.03 9.24 -5.24
CA VAL A 46 0.36 9.88 -6.50
C VAL A 46 0.30 11.41 -6.41
N TYR A 47 -0.75 11.97 -5.80
CA TYR A 47 -1.03 13.42 -5.89
C TYR A 47 -0.69 14.22 -4.65
N GLY A 48 -0.10 13.60 -3.63
CA GLY A 48 0.17 14.32 -2.40
C GLY A 48 -0.82 14.00 -1.30
N ASP A 49 -0.43 14.36 -0.09
CA ASP A 49 -1.31 14.35 1.06
C ASP A 49 -2.43 15.37 0.82
N LYS A 50 -3.65 15.04 1.25
CA LYS A 50 -4.84 15.85 0.92
C LYS A 50 -5.79 15.90 2.10
N SER A 51 -6.52 17.02 2.18
CA SER A 51 -7.74 17.07 2.96
C SER A 51 -8.83 16.21 2.31
N THR A 52 -9.86 15.83 3.07
CA THR A 52 -11.05 15.15 2.51
C THR A 52 -11.68 15.96 1.39
N TRP A 53 -11.72 17.29 1.53
CA TRP A 53 -12.31 18.20 0.56
C TRP A 53 -11.55 18.15 -0.77
N ASP A 54 -10.22 18.23 -0.72
CA ASP A 54 -9.37 18.20 -1.92
C ASP A 54 -9.34 16.82 -2.55
N LEU A 55 -9.36 15.77 -1.73
CA LEU A 55 -9.45 14.41 -2.21
C LEU A 55 -10.80 14.15 -2.91
N ALA A 56 -11.91 14.74 -2.45
CA ALA A 56 -13.21 14.64 -3.13
C ALA A 56 -13.24 15.28 -4.50
N LYS A 57 -12.60 16.45 -4.65
CA LYS A 57 -12.41 17.06 -5.97
C LYS A 57 -11.63 16.13 -6.88
N LEU A 58 -10.48 15.67 -6.41
CA LEU A 58 -9.57 14.84 -7.20
C LEU A 58 -10.19 13.50 -7.58
N TYR A 59 -10.94 12.88 -6.67
CA TYR A 59 -11.66 11.64 -6.91
C TYR A 59 -12.70 11.79 -8.03
N LEU A 60 -13.49 12.86 -8.00
CA LEU A 60 -14.45 13.14 -9.07
C LEU A 60 -13.76 13.44 -10.41
N GLU A 61 -12.61 14.10 -10.40
CA GLU A 61 -11.87 14.44 -11.62
C GLU A 61 -11.13 13.24 -12.24
N LYS A 62 -10.63 12.31 -11.41
CA LYS A 62 -9.69 11.26 -11.85
C LYS A 62 -10.25 9.84 -11.80
N VAL A 63 -11.22 9.57 -10.94
CA VAL A 63 -11.76 8.22 -10.72
C VAL A 63 -13.20 8.10 -11.20
N GLU A 64 -13.98 9.17 -11.06
CA GLU A 64 -15.37 9.20 -11.52
C GLU A 64 -15.69 10.44 -12.36
N PRO A 65 -14.92 10.70 -13.44
CA PRO A 65 -15.13 11.87 -14.29
C PRO A 65 -16.54 11.93 -14.89
N GLN A 66 -17.19 10.78 -15.13
CA GLN A 66 -18.58 10.69 -15.58
C GLN A 66 -19.59 11.32 -14.62
N LYS A 67 -19.30 11.37 -13.30
CA LYS A 67 -20.18 12.04 -12.32
C LYS A 67 -20.13 13.57 -12.44
N VAL A 68 -19.15 14.12 -13.13
CA VAL A 68 -18.92 15.57 -13.23
C VAL A 68 -18.77 16.09 -14.66
N LYS A 69 -18.68 15.20 -15.65
CA LYS A 69 -18.58 15.54 -17.06
C LYS A 69 -19.75 16.43 -17.47
N ASN A 70 -19.43 17.58 -18.06
CA ASN A 70 -20.38 18.59 -18.54
C ASN A 70 -21.29 19.21 -17.46
N LYS A 71 -20.91 19.16 -16.18
CA LYS A 71 -21.64 19.84 -15.10
C LYS A 71 -21.26 21.31 -14.98
N THR A 72 -22.22 22.14 -14.55
CA THR A 72 -21.94 23.53 -14.16
C THR A 72 -21.07 23.59 -12.90
N LYS A 73 -20.54 24.77 -12.59
CA LYS A 73 -19.77 24.99 -11.36
C LYS A 73 -20.59 24.68 -10.10
N GLU A 74 -21.88 25.06 -10.06
CA GLU A 74 -22.73 24.73 -8.90
C GLU A 74 -22.95 23.21 -8.80
N ALA A 75 -23.27 22.55 -9.91
CA ALA A 75 -23.50 21.11 -9.92
C ALA A 75 -22.23 20.32 -9.53
N PHE A 76 -21.04 20.81 -9.91
CA PHE A 76 -19.77 20.27 -9.44
C PHE A 76 -19.58 20.46 -7.92
N PHE A 77 -19.87 21.66 -7.41
CA PHE A 77 -19.76 21.95 -5.99
C PHE A 77 -20.65 21.03 -5.14
N HIS A 78 -21.91 20.84 -5.53
CA HIS A 78 -22.82 19.91 -4.87
C HIS A 78 -22.34 18.46 -4.93
N ALA A 79 -21.86 18.01 -6.10
CA ALA A 79 -21.28 16.67 -6.23
C ALA A 79 -20.07 16.47 -5.29
N ARG A 80 -19.20 17.48 -5.19
CA ARG A 80 -18.04 17.45 -4.28
C ARG A 80 -18.46 17.40 -2.81
N MET A 81 -19.49 18.13 -2.40
CA MET A 81 -20.00 18.06 -1.01
C MET A 81 -20.48 16.65 -0.64
N VAL A 82 -21.24 16.01 -1.54
CA VAL A 82 -21.72 14.64 -1.33
C VAL A 82 -20.56 13.64 -1.29
N GLU A 83 -19.62 13.76 -2.23
CA GLU A 83 -18.47 12.86 -2.29
C GLU A 83 -17.51 13.08 -1.09
N ASN A 84 -17.38 14.31 -0.60
CA ASN A 84 -16.60 14.63 0.60
C ASN A 84 -17.09 13.86 1.83
N SER A 85 -18.40 13.80 2.07
CA SER A 85 -18.96 12.99 3.18
C SER A 85 -18.65 11.51 3.02
N THR A 86 -18.70 11.01 1.78
CA THR A 86 -18.43 9.60 1.47
C THR A 86 -16.94 9.26 1.66
N ILE A 87 -16.05 10.12 1.16
CA ILE A 87 -14.61 9.96 1.31
C ILE A 87 -14.19 10.08 2.78
N TYR A 88 -14.81 10.98 3.54
CA TYR A 88 -14.54 11.10 4.98
C TYR A 88 -14.75 9.77 5.71
N LYS A 89 -15.88 9.10 5.47
CA LYS A 89 -16.19 7.80 6.09
C LYS A 89 -15.16 6.73 5.70
N ARG A 90 -14.75 6.71 4.42
CA ARG A 90 -13.72 5.77 3.92
C ARG A 90 -12.35 6.05 4.52
N LEU A 91 -11.95 7.31 4.61
CA LEU A 91 -10.68 7.71 5.24
C LEU A 91 -10.64 7.36 6.72
N LYS A 92 -11.74 7.58 7.45
CA LYS A 92 -11.84 7.16 8.86
C LYS A 92 -11.66 5.66 9.01
N PHE A 93 -12.29 4.87 8.15
CA PHE A 93 -12.08 3.42 8.14
C PHE A 93 -10.63 3.03 7.80
N LEU A 94 -10.01 3.66 6.80
CA LEU A 94 -8.61 3.43 6.44
C LEU A 94 -7.64 3.83 7.56
N GLU A 95 -7.98 4.89 8.31
CA GLU A 95 -7.24 5.36 9.47
C GLU A 95 -7.32 4.35 10.61
N GLU A 96 -8.52 3.85 10.93
CA GLU A 96 -8.73 2.77 11.91
C GLU A 96 -7.95 1.49 11.57
N LYS A 97 -7.68 1.24 10.27
CA LYS A 97 -6.88 0.10 9.80
C LYS A 97 -5.38 0.40 9.65
N GLY A 98 -4.94 1.62 9.94
CA GLY A 98 -3.54 2.03 9.88
C GLY A 98 -2.98 2.17 8.46
N TYR A 99 -3.85 2.36 7.45
CA TYR A 99 -3.43 2.64 6.07
C TYR A 99 -3.21 4.14 5.83
N VAL A 100 -3.85 4.99 6.63
CA VAL A 100 -3.62 6.43 6.59
C VAL A 100 -3.47 6.98 7.99
N THR A 101 -2.75 8.09 8.12
CA THR A 101 -2.64 8.87 9.36
C THR A 101 -3.17 10.27 9.09
N LYS A 102 -3.94 10.81 10.03
CA LYS A 102 -4.46 12.17 9.93
C LYS A 102 -3.62 13.13 10.77
N ILE A 103 -3.11 14.18 10.12
CA ILE A 103 -2.42 15.29 10.79
C ILE A 103 -3.19 16.57 10.49
N GLY A 104 -3.85 17.11 11.53
CA GLY A 104 -4.76 18.24 11.37
C GLY A 104 -5.93 17.90 10.43
N LYS A 105 -5.99 18.56 9.26
CA LYS A 105 -7.03 18.33 8.24
C LYS A 105 -6.57 17.44 7.08
N VAL A 106 -5.32 16.99 7.11
CA VAL A 106 -4.65 16.33 5.98
C VAL A 106 -4.45 14.86 6.32
N TYR A 107 -4.64 14.01 5.32
CA TYR A 107 -4.40 12.57 5.41
C TYR A 107 -3.14 12.19 4.66
N HIS A 108 -2.30 11.38 5.32
CA HIS A 108 -1.02 10.87 4.86
C HIS A 108 -1.11 9.35 4.71
N THR A 109 -0.51 8.76 3.68
CA THR A 109 -0.48 7.30 3.51
C THR A 109 0.67 6.68 4.28
N THR A 110 0.38 5.60 5.01
CA THR A 110 1.41 4.85 5.74
C THR A 110 2.11 3.86 4.80
N VAL A 111 3.26 3.34 5.20
CA VAL A 111 3.97 2.25 4.49
C VAL A 111 3.07 1.04 4.27
N LYS A 112 2.20 0.73 5.24
CA LYS A 112 1.20 -0.32 5.14
C LYS A 112 0.25 -0.12 3.95
N ALA A 113 -0.17 1.11 3.67
CA ALA A 113 -0.96 1.40 2.47
C ALA A 113 -0.17 1.18 1.19
N TRP A 114 1.09 1.62 1.14
CA TRP A 114 1.95 1.40 -0.02
C TRP A 114 2.09 -0.09 -0.34
N PHE A 115 2.31 -0.92 0.69
CA PHE A 115 2.31 -2.37 0.54
C PHE A 115 0.99 -2.91 0.02
N LEU A 116 -0.12 -2.51 0.63
CA LEU A 116 -1.45 -2.94 0.18
C LEU A 116 -1.64 -2.66 -1.31
N VAL A 117 -1.31 -1.46 -1.76
CA VAL A 117 -1.51 -1.04 -3.15
C VAL A 117 -0.58 -1.79 -4.11
N MET A 118 0.70 -1.97 -3.76
CA MET A 118 1.66 -2.76 -4.57
C MET A 118 1.32 -4.26 -4.60
N LEU A 119 0.77 -4.81 -3.50
CA LEU A 119 0.34 -6.21 -3.42
C LEU A 119 -0.85 -6.48 -4.33
N VAL A 120 -1.80 -5.56 -4.37
CA VAL A 120 -3.02 -5.71 -5.17
C VAL A 120 -2.80 -5.35 -6.63
N ASN A 121 -1.90 -4.41 -6.92
CA ASN A 121 -1.49 -4.09 -8.29
C ASN A 121 0.00 -3.77 -8.37
N PRO A 122 0.85 -4.74 -8.71
CA PRO A 122 2.28 -4.51 -8.81
C PRO A 122 2.67 -3.48 -9.89
N LYS A 123 1.89 -3.36 -10.98
CA LYS A 123 2.19 -2.40 -12.06
C LYS A 123 2.04 -0.95 -11.64
N ILE A 124 1.32 -0.68 -10.55
CA ILE A 124 1.10 0.69 -10.07
C ILE A 124 2.40 1.40 -9.70
N VAL A 125 3.46 0.63 -9.43
CA VAL A 125 4.84 1.10 -9.21
C VAL A 125 5.33 2.02 -10.35
N GLU A 126 4.86 1.81 -11.59
CA GLU A 126 5.24 2.63 -12.74
C GLU A 126 4.80 4.11 -12.63
N ILE A 127 3.76 4.39 -11.83
CA ILE A 127 3.20 5.75 -11.66
C ILE A 127 3.38 6.31 -10.26
N LEU A 128 3.88 5.50 -9.33
CA LEU A 128 4.06 5.91 -7.95
C LEU A 128 5.32 6.78 -7.79
N PRO A 129 5.24 7.91 -7.06
CA PRO A 129 6.40 8.74 -6.77
C PRO A 129 7.26 8.09 -5.68
N MET A 130 8.35 7.43 -6.08
CA MET A 130 9.21 6.63 -5.17
C MET A 130 9.84 7.46 -4.06
N GLU A 131 10.08 8.74 -4.28
CA GLU A 131 10.60 9.64 -3.26
C GLU A 131 9.64 9.71 -2.05
N ARG A 132 8.33 9.71 -2.31
CA ARG A 132 7.31 9.77 -1.25
C ARG A 132 7.20 8.44 -0.50
N PHE A 133 7.43 7.34 -1.20
CA PHE A 133 7.52 6.04 -0.57
C PHE A 133 8.72 5.96 0.39
N ASN A 134 9.88 6.49 -0.03
CA ASN A 134 11.09 6.55 0.79
C ASN A 134 10.86 7.38 2.07
N THR A 135 10.21 8.54 1.95
CA THR A 135 9.84 9.35 3.13
C THR A 135 8.94 8.57 4.09
N ALA A 136 7.93 7.86 3.58
CA ALA A 136 7.06 7.05 4.43
C ALA A 136 7.83 5.92 5.15
N LEU A 137 8.83 5.32 4.52
CA LEU A 137 9.72 4.33 5.14
C LEU A 137 10.62 4.93 6.24
N GLU A 138 11.16 6.13 6.00
CA GLU A 138 12.04 6.82 6.95
C GLU A 138 11.31 7.24 8.22
N GLU A 139 10.03 7.61 8.11
CA GLU A 139 9.17 8.02 9.22
C GLU A 139 8.80 6.87 10.18
N LEU A 140 9.05 5.61 9.82
CA LEU A 140 8.79 4.48 10.71
C LEU A 140 9.79 4.45 11.87
N GLN A 141 9.29 4.67 13.09
CA GLN A 141 10.03 4.44 14.33
C GLN A 141 9.77 3.01 14.80
N PHE A 142 10.79 2.14 14.71
CA PHE A 142 10.74 0.81 15.32
C PHE A 142 10.92 0.96 16.83
N ASN A 143 9.91 0.58 17.61
CA ASN A 143 10.02 0.54 19.06
C ASN A 143 10.52 -0.83 19.50
N LYS A 144 11.28 -0.90 20.61
CA LYS A 144 11.74 -2.16 21.23
C LYS A 144 10.62 -3.17 21.52
N SER A 145 9.36 -2.75 21.68
CA SER A 145 8.22 -3.67 21.87
C SER A 145 7.96 -4.58 20.66
N THR A 146 8.47 -4.20 19.49
CA THR A 146 8.35 -4.97 18.25
C THR A 146 9.42 -6.09 18.21
N GLU A 147 10.53 -5.94 18.95
CA GLU A 147 11.53 -7.00 19.19
C GLU A 147 10.93 -8.22 19.93
N GLU A 148 9.90 -8.03 20.77
CA GLU A 148 9.13 -9.15 21.37
C GLU A 148 8.30 -9.93 20.33
N PHE A 149 7.82 -9.25 19.28
CA PHE A 149 7.13 -9.91 18.17
C PHE A 149 8.13 -10.65 17.27
N ALA A 150 9.29 -10.06 17.01
CA ALA A 150 10.39 -10.67 16.27
C ALA A 150 11.00 -11.89 16.99
N SER A 151 11.17 -11.82 18.31
CA SER A 151 11.70 -12.92 19.14
C SER A 151 10.74 -14.12 19.20
N ASN A 152 9.42 -13.90 19.09
CA ASN A 152 8.44 -14.98 18.88
C ASN A 152 8.51 -15.60 17.45
N LEU A 153 9.21 -14.95 16.51
CA LEU A 153 9.34 -15.32 15.10
C LEU A 153 10.79 -15.71 14.68
N ILE A 154 11.65 -16.09 15.63
CA ILE A 154 13.05 -16.59 15.52
C ILE A 154 14.08 -15.58 16.04
N ALA A 155 14.89 -16.08 16.98
CA ALA A 155 16.06 -15.43 17.53
C ALA A 155 17.26 -15.54 16.57
N GLU A 156 17.35 -14.67 15.56
CA GLU A 156 18.62 -14.48 14.84
C GLU A 156 18.78 -13.02 14.38
N SER A 157 19.94 -12.46 14.74
CA SER A 157 20.50 -11.14 14.40
C SER A 157 19.64 -10.19 13.55
N GLU A 158 19.26 -9.08 14.18
CA GLU A 158 18.66 -7.92 13.52
C GLU A 158 19.51 -7.48 12.32
N PRO A 159 18.94 -7.38 11.12
CA PRO A 159 19.55 -6.57 10.08
C PRO A 159 19.46 -5.09 10.49
N ALA A 160 20.52 -4.31 10.24
CA ALA A 160 20.49 -2.88 10.52
C ALA A 160 19.40 -2.21 9.68
N LYS A 161 18.45 -1.51 10.32
CA LYS A 161 17.30 -0.81 9.73
C LYS A 161 17.61 -0.08 8.40
N GLU A 162 18.77 0.52 8.30
CA GLU A 162 19.21 1.28 7.12
C GLU A 162 19.46 0.40 5.89
N GLU A 163 20.02 -0.79 6.09
CA GLU A 163 20.24 -1.79 5.04
C GLU A 163 18.89 -2.33 4.53
N ILE A 164 17.97 -2.56 5.46
CA ILE A 164 16.59 -3.00 5.20
C ILE A 164 15.85 -2.02 4.28
N ILE A 165 15.87 -0.73 4.65
CA ILE A 165 15.23 0.33 3.86
C ILE A 165 15.87 0.40 2.47
N LYS A 166 17.21 0.34 2.39
CA LYS A 166 17.95 0.44 1.12
C LYS A 166 17.68 -0.73 0.15
N THR A 167 17.63 -1.97 0.63
CA THR A 167 17.28 -3.14 -0.19
C THR A 167 15.87 -3.00 -0.75
N PHE A 168 14.93 -2.53 0.07
CA PHE A 168 13.57 -2.31 -0.36
C PHE A 168 13.46 -1.23 -1.45
N GLN A 169 14.14 -0.10 -1.25
CA GLN A 169 14.21 0.99 -2.23
C GLN A 169 14.77 0.53 -3.58
N ASN A 170 15.69 -0.42 -3.59
CA ASN A 170 16.24 -0.97 -4.81
C ASN A 170 15.27 -1.94 -5.51
N LEU A 171 14.54 -2.77 -4.75
CA LEU A 171 13.57 -3.72 -5.31
C LEU A 171 12.40 -3.03 -6.03
N VAL A 172 11.95 -1.87 -5.55
CA VAL A 172 10.78 -1.19 -6.13
C VAL A 172 11.13 -0.34 -7.36
N LYS A 173 12.42 -0.09 -7.64
CA LYS A 173 12.85 0.66 -8.84
C LYS A 173 12.63 -0.10 -10.15
N GLU A 174 12.57 -1.43 -10.11
CA GLU A 174 12.40 -2.26 -11.30
C GLU A 174 10.99 -2.87 -11.36
N PRO A 175 10.18 -2.62 -12.41
CA PRO A 175 8.82 -3.15 -12.51
C PRO A 175 8.73 -4.68 -12.41
N VAL A 176 9.72 -5.40 -12.96
CA VAL A 176 9.79 -6.86 -12.89
C VAL A 176 10.06 -7.32 -11.46
N ALA A 177 11.01 -6.69 -10.77
CA ALA A 177 11.31 -6.99 -9.38
C ALA A 177 10.12 -6.67 -8.47
N ALA A 178 9.44 -5.55 -8.67
CA ALA A 178 8.22 -5.18 -7.96
C ALA A 178 7.08 -6.21 -8.16
N LYS A 179 6.93 -6.74 -9.38
CA LYS A 179 5.98 -7.81 -9.67
C LYS A 179 6.34 -9.10 -8.92
N THR A 180 7.58 -9.56 -9.03
CA THR A 180 8.06 -10.76 -8.33
C THR A 180 7.94 -10.62 -6.83
N PHE A 181 8.24 -9.43 -6.30
CA PHE A 181 8.08 -9.07 -4.90
C PHE A 181 6.62 -9.17 -4.47
N SER A 182 5.70 -8.56 -5.22
CA SER A 182 4.27 -8.61 -4.94
C SER A 182 3.73 -10.04 -4.99
N ASP A 183 4.09 -10.83 -6.01
CA ASP A 183 3.70 -12.24 -6.16
C ASP A 183 4.22 -13.10 -4.99
N PHE A 184 5.47 -12.88 -4.58
CA PHE A 184 6.09 -13.56 -3.45
C PHE A 184 5.35 -13.27 -2.14
N TYR A 185 5.11 -12.00 -1.82
CA TYR A 185 4.43 -11.64 -0.59
C TYR A 185 2.97 -12.05 -0.61
N ARG A 186 2.28 -11.94 -1.75
CA ARG A 186 0.93 -12.50 -1.91
C ARG A 186 0.91 -13.96 -1.45
N ASN A 187 1.80 -14.79 -1.98
CA ASN A 187 1.87 -16.21 -1.61
C ASN A 187 2.18 -16.41 -0.12
N LEU A 188 3.00 -15.55 0.47
CA LEU A 188 3.33 -15.57 1.89
C LEU A 188 2.11 -15.26 2.77
N PHE A 189 1.39 -14.17 2.49
CA PHE A 189 0.16 -13.80 3.20
C PHE A 189 -0.90 -14.91 3.12
N TRP A 190 -1.04 -15.54 1.93
CA TRP A 190 -1.96 -16.68 1.72
C TRP A 190 -1.57 -17.91 2.52
N ALA A 191 -0.32 -18.35 2.39
CA ALA A 191 0.16 -19.57 3.04
C ALA A 191 0.00 -19.49 4.55
N TRP A 192 0.18 -18.29 5.12
CA TRP A 192 0.28 -18.10 6.56
C TRP A 192 -0.95 -17.47 7.18
N LYS A 193 -2.00 -17.23 6.38
CA LYS A 193 -3.28 -16.63 6.81
C LYS A 193 -3.09 -15.32 7.57
N ILE A 194 -2.11 -14.54 7.17
CA ILE A 194 -1.81 -13.25 7.80
C ILE A 194 -2.91 -12.25 7.41
N ASN A 195 -3.57 -11.65 8.40
CA ASN A 195 -4.55 -10.58 8.17
C ASN A 195 -3.85 -9.22 8.16
N LEU A 196 -3.74 -8.60 6.98
CA LEU A 196 -3.05 -7.30 6.86
C LEU A 196 -3.77 -6.22 7.69
N ASP A 197 -5.09 -6.26 7.84
CA ASP A 197 -5.83 -5.26 8.63
C ASP A 197 -5.49 -5.31 10.12
N GLU A 198 -5.01 -6.44 10.64
CA GLU A 198 -4.68 -6.65 12.06
C GLU A 198 -3.21 -6.36 12.39
N ILE A 199 -2.35 -6.32 11.38
CA ILE A 199 -0.92 -6.03 11.55
C ILE A 199 -0.67 -4.52 11.60
N LYS A 200 0.11 -4.06 12.58
CA LYS A 200 0.56 -2.66 12.61
C LYS A 200 1.65 -2.41 11.55
N ALA A 201 1.82 -1.16 11.11
CA ALA A 201 2.75 -0.84 10.03
C ALA A 201 4.21 -1.22 10.35
N GLU A 202 4.61 -1.11 11.62
CA GLU A 202 5.93 -1.45 12.13
C GLU A 202 6.16 -2.97 12.11
N GLN A 203 5.16 -3.73 12.56
CA GLN A 203 5.17 -5.20 12.56
C GLN A 203 5.21 -5.79 11.14
N LEU A 204 4.64 -5.07 10.17
CA LEU A 204 4.62 -5.50 8.77
C LEU A 204 6.03 -5.62 8.21
N LEU A 205 6.88 -4.60 8.38
CA LEU A 205 8.24 -4.63 7.86
C LEU A 205 9.05 -5.77 8.50
N GLU A 206 9.02 -5.90 9.83
CA GLU A 206 9.72 -6.98 10.53
C GLU A 206 9.28 -8.36 10.04
N LEU A 207 7.97 -8.57 9.91
CA LEU A 207 7.44 -9.82 9.39
C LEU A 207 7.95 -10.07 7.98
N MET A 208 7.97 -9.04 7.13
CA MET A 208 8.42 -9.16 5.76
C MET A 208 9.90 -9.55 5.63
N PHE A 209 10.77 -8.99 6.46
CA PHE A 209 12.22 -9.26 6.40
C PHE A 209 12.62 -10.55 7.12
N THR A 210 11.98 -10.87 8.25
CA THR A 210 12.18 -12.16 8.93
C THR A 210 11.91 -13.31 7.97
N GLN A 211 10.92 -13.16 7.09
CA GLN A 211 10.61 -14.19 6.10
C GLN A 211 11.54 -14.22 4.89
N ILE A 212 12.01 -13.07 4.41
CA ILE A 212 13.08 -13.03 3.40
C ILE A 212 14.31 -13.78 3.93
N LYS A 213 14.73 -13.50 5.17
CA LYS A 213 15.90 -14.10 5.81
C LYS A 213 15.77 -15.63 5.93
N ARG A 214 14.67 -16.12 6.51
CA ARG A 214 14.38 -17.56 6.64
C ARG A 214 14.37 -18.31 5.31
N LEU A 215 13.88 -17.68 4.24
CA LEU A 215 13.90 -18.27 2.90
C LEU A 215 15.30 -18.28 2.31
N GLY A 216 16.08 -17.21 2.47
CA GLY A 216 17.49 -17.18 2.09
C GLY A 216 18.29 -18.29 2.78
N GLU A 217 18.05 -18.56 4.05
CA GLU A 217 18.69 -19.64 4.83
C GLU A 217 18.27 -21.03 4.37
N LYS A 218 16.97 -21.28 4.12
CA LYS A 218 16.49 -22.56 3.58
C LYS A 218 17.03 -22.86 2.18
N ILE A 219 17.27 -21.83 1.37
CA ILE A 219 17.88 -21.97 0.04
C ILE A 219 19.37 -22.28 0.16
N LYS A 220 20.09 -21.61 1.09
CA LYS A 220 21.49 -21.92 1.41
C LYS A 220 21.66 -23.37 1.87
N SER A 221 20.77 -23.88 2.72
CA SER A 221 20.88 -25.24 3.26
C SER A 221 20.60 -26.35 2.24
N LYS A 222 19.79 -26.07 1.20
CA LYS A 222 19.40 -27.08 0.21
C LYS A 222 20.36 -27.20 -0.97
N ASN A 223 20.99 -26.11 -1.40
CA ASN A 223 21.73 -26.10 -2.67
C ASN A 223 23.21 -25.76 -2.54
N GLY A 224 23.73 -25.41 -1.35
CA GLY A 224 25.13 -24.99 -1.17
C GLY A 224 25.52 -23.71 -1.93
N VAL A 225 24.57 -23.10 -2.65
CA VAL A 225 24.75 -21.85 -3.40
C VAL A 225 24.26 -20.70 -2.53
N THR A 226 25.19 -19.81 -2.20
CA THR A 226 24.91 -18.53 -1.56
C THR A 226 24.16 -17.64 -2.55
N VAL A 227 22.83 -17.58 -2.45
CA VAL A 227 22.11 -16.44 -2.99
C VAL A 227 22.45 -15.27 -2.07
N LYS A 228 23.38 -14.42 -2.51
CA LYS A 228 23.52 -13.08 -1.94
C LYS A 228 22.25 -12.34 -2.34
N LEU A 229 21.28 -12.31 -1.44
CA LEU A 229 20.25 -11.28 -1.51
C LEU A 229 20.99 -9.94 -1.34
N PRO A 230 20.72 -8.96 -2.23
CA PRO A 230 21.38 -7.66 -2.19
C PRO A 230 21.06 -6.86 -0.93
#